data_AF-A0A3R7FXC8-F1
#
_entry.id   AF-A0A3R7FXC8-F1
#
_cell.length_a   1.000
_cell.length_b   1.000
_cell.length_c   1.000
_cell.angle_alpha   90.00
_cell.angle_beta   90.00
_cell.angle_gamma   90.00
#
_symmetry.space_group_name_H-M   'P 1'
#
loop_
_entity.id
_entity.type
_entity.pdbx_description
1 polymer ?
#
loop_
_entity_poly.entity_id
_entity_poly.type
_entity_poly.pdbx_seq_one_letter_code
_entity_poly.pdbx_strand_id
1 'polypeptide(L)'
;MTPTPPPPKRQKRDEYRKATAEASDVAEIKLPKKKYYRQRAHANPFSDHALKYPLSPAHMDWSSHYPAFVDPDPSHTNLAGARNLVKDVEVVDIGCGFGGLLIGLAPLLPESLIVGMEIRVSVLEYVTTRIQALRAQQHKLRAATHPSEQQAQPDVNPTNAATNAASPSPSTDTEATALVPGSYENISAIRSNTMKFFPNFFARHQLSKIFICFPDPHFKARKHKARIISETLNAEYAYALRPGGLLYTITDVEEYHHWILRHFGVEAGAGGEEEDATANANAGVRELFERMSEEELEKDECVRVMKEATEEGKKVARNKGNKYVAVFRRKADPEWPA
;
A
#
# COMPACT_ATOMS: atom_id res chain seq x y z
N MET A 1 -24.05 13.91 -38.11
CA MET A 1 -23.54 12.59 -37.69
C MET A 1 -23.84 12.42 -36.21
N THR A 2 -24.78 11.55 -35.86
CA THR A 2 -25.10 11.22 -34.47
C THR A 2 -23.97 10.34 -33.89
N PRO A 3 -23.39 10.69 -32.73
CA PRO A 3 -22.33 9.89 -32.14
C PRO A 3 -22.87 8.50 -31.77
N THR A 4 -22.16 7.47 -32.21
CA THR A 4 -22.49 6.07 -31.89
C THR A 4 -22.44 5.87 -30.36
N PRO A 5 -23.45 5.25 -29.74
CA PRO A 5 -23.47 5.07 -28.30
C PRO A 5 -22.30 4.19 -27.84
N PRO A 6 -21.72 4.45 -26.65
CA PRO A 6 -20.59 3.70 -26.14
C PRO A 6 -20.95 2.22 -25.91
N PRO A 7 -19.97 1.29 -25.86
CA PRO A 7 -20.25 -0.13 -25.65
C PRO A 7 -21.07 -0.41 -24.37
N PRO A 8 -21.92 -1.46 -24.31
CA PRO A 8 -22.85 -1.70 -23.20
C PRO A 8 -22.18 -1.80 -21.82
N LYS A 9 -20.95 -2.34 -21.76
CA LYS A 9 -20.17 -2.43 -20.51
C LYS A 9 -19.68 -1.06 -20.02
N ARG A 10 -19.45 -0.10 -20.92
CA ARG A 10 -19.04 1.27 -20.59
C ARG A 10 -20.25 2.06 -20.09
N GLN A 11 -21.41 1.92 -20.73
CA GLN A 11 -22.68 2.53 -20.28
C GLN A 11 -23.02 2.12 -18.84
N LYS A 12 -23.01 0.82 -18.52
CA LYS A 12 -23.28 0.33 -17.16
C LYS A 12 -22.33 0.87 -16.08
N ARG A 13 -21.10 1.23 -16.46
CA ARG A 13 -20.13 1.84 -15.53
C ARG A 13 -20.42 3.31 -15.30
N ASP A 14 -20.72 4.02 -16.38
CA ASP A 14 -21.04 5.45 -16.34
C ASP A 14 -22.36 5.67 -15.58
N GLU A 15 -23.36 4.80 -15.78
CA GLU A 15 -24.60 4.73 -15.00
C GLU A 15 -24.35 4.46 -13.51
N TYR A 16 -23.52 3.46 -13.18
CA TYR A 16 -23.19 3.17 -11.77
C TYR A 16 -22.49 4.36 -11.10
N ARG A 17 -21.54 5.00 -11.78
CA ARG A 17 -20.84 6.19 -11.25
C ARG A 17 -21.80 7.36 -11.04
N LYS A 18 -22.68 7.62 -12.00
CA LYS A 18 -23.69 8.66 -11.90
C LYS A 18 -24.64 8.40 -10.73
N ALA A 19 -25.15 7.18 -10.61
CA ALA A 19 -26.01 6.79 -9.49
C ALA A 19 -25.29 6.87 -8.13
N THR A 20 -24.00 6.58 -8.06
CA THR A 20 -23.22 6.67 -6.81
C THR A 20 -22.94 8.11 -6.42
N ALA A 21 -22.67 8.99 -7.39
CA ALA A 21 -22.49 10.43 -7.17
C ALA A 21 -23.81 11.15 -6.81
N GLU A 22 -24.95 10.65 -7.28
CA GLU A 22 -26.28 11.15 -6.88
C GLU A 22 -26.72 10.60 -5.51
N ALA A 23 -26.22 9.42 -5.11
CA ALA A 23 -26.57 8.78 -3.83
C ALA A 23 -25.72 9.27 -2.64
N SER A 24 -24.67 10.06 -2.84
CA SER A 24 -23.85 10.60 -1.74
C SER A 24 -24.59 11.55 -0.81
N ASP A 25 -25.81 11.97 -1.17
CA ASP A 25 -26.73 12.75 -0.32
C ASP A 25 -27.64 11.88 0.59
N VAL A 26 -27.59 10.54 0.49
CA VAL A 26 -28.52 9.65 1.22
C VAL A 26 -27.75 8.62 2.07
N ALA A 27 -27.92 8.74 3.39
CA ALA A 27 -27.63 7.92 4.58
C ALA A 27 -26.99 6.49 4.52
N GLU A 28 -26.74 5.87 3.38
CA GLU A 28 -26.28 4.48 3.25
C GLU A 28 -24.94 4.39 2.50
N ILE A 29 -23.84 4.40 3.26
CA ILE A 29 -22.47 4.38 2.72
C ILE A 29 -22.11 2.94 2.29
N LYS A 30 -22.32 2.66 1.00
CA LYS A 30 -22.07 1.36 0.37
C LYS A 30 -20.62 1.22 -0.10
N LEU A 31 -20.06 0.02 0.06
CA LEU A 31 -18.75 -0.31 -0.50
C LEU A 31 -18.78 -0.24 -2.04
N PRO A 32 -17.71 0.28 -2.69
CA PRO A 32 -17.65 0.34 -4.14
C PRO A 32 -17.57 -1.07 -4.74
N LYS A 33 -18.22 -1.27 -5.89
CA LYS A 33 -18.23 -2.57 -6.58
C LYS A 33 -17.11 -2.66 -7.61
N LYS A 34 -16.10 -3.49 -7.33
CA LYS A 34 -14.86 -3.66 -8.13
C LYS A 34 -15.08 -3.78 -9.63
N LYS A 35 -16.12 -4.52 -10.05
CA LYS A 35 -16.46 -4.77 -11.47
C LYS A 35 -16.65 -3.50 -12.31
N TYR A 36 -16.97 -2.36 -11.69
CA TYR A 36 -17.17 -1.09 -12.39
C TYR A 36 -15.90 -0.23 -12.53
N TYR A 37 -14.81 -0.61 -11.85
CA TYR A 37 -13.55 0.16 -11.77
C TYR A 37 -12.41 -0.47 -12.57
N ARG A 38 -12.73 -1.21 -13.64
CA ARG A 38 -11.73 -1.95 -14.42
C ARG A 38 -10.93 -1.04 -15.36
N GLN A 39 -9.62 -1.01 -15.19
CA GLN A 39 -8.65 -0.44 -16.12
C GLN A 39 -7.66 -1.53 -16.57
N ARG A 40 -7.01 -1.36 -17.73
CA ARG A 40 -5.92 -2.26 -18.15
C ARG A 40 -4.83 -2.27 -17.08
N ALA A 41 -4.33 -3.46 -16.73
CA ALA A 41 -3.30 -3.63 -15.70
C ALA A 41 -1.99 -2.92 -16.05
N HIS A 42 -1.68 -2.86 -17.35
CA HIS A 42 -0.47 -2.24 -17.87
C HIS A 42 -0.79 -0.80 -18.31
N ALA A 43 -0.78 0.14 -17.37
CA ALA A 43 -0.54 1.53 -17.73
C ALA A 43 0.94 1.66 -18.12
N ASN A 44 1.26 2.33 -19.22
CA ASN A 44 2.66 2.62 -19.51
C ASN A 44 3.12 3.68 -18.49
N PRO A 45 4.08 3.37 -17.59
CA PRO A 45 4.53 4.31 -16.56
C PRO A 45 5.05 5.63 -17.15
N PHE A 46 5.47 5.60 -18.43
CA PHE A 46 6.05 6.73 -19.13
C PHE A 46 5.05 7.55 -19.96
N SER A 47 3.80 7.09 -20.15
CA SER A 47 2.81 7.80 -20.98
C SER A 47 1.85 8.72 -20.21
N ASP A 48 1.88 8.69 -18.89
CA ASP A 48 0.96 9.47 -18.06
C ASP A 48 1.59 10.81 -17.71
N HIS A 49 1.30 11.83 -18.53
CA HIS A 49 1.91 13.16 -18.44
C HIS A 49 1.24 14.08 -17.41
N ALA A 50 0.10 13.66 -16.85
CA ALA A 50 -0.71 14.45 -15.91
C ALA A 50 -0.64 13.91 -14.47
N LEU A 51 0.56 13.53 -14.03
CA LEU A 51 0.83 13.20 -12.62
C LEU A 51 1.48 14.43 -11.97
N LYS A 52 0.86 14.90 -10.88
CA LYS A 52 1.44 15.94 -10.04
C LYS A 52 2.28 15.28 -8.96
N TYR A 53 3.51 15.74 -8.82
CA TYR A 53 4.43 15.31 -7.76
C TYR A 53 4.72 16.52 -6.86
N PRO A 54 4.90 16.32 -5.54
CA PRO A 54 5.41 17.38 -4.69
C PRO A 54 6.82 17.79 -5.14
N LEU A 55 7.20 19.05 -4.90
CA LEU A 55 8.55 19.55 -5.22
C LEU A 55 9.63 18.85 -4.39
N SER A 56 9.32 18.57 -3.13
CA SER A 56 10.13 17.79 -2.21
C SER A 56 9.22 17.22 -1.12
N PRO A 57 9.72 16.31 -0.25
CA PRO A 57 8.91 15.78 0.86
C PRO A 57 8.31 16.88 1.74
N ALA A 58 9.03 17.98 1.93
CA ALA A 58 8.58 19.14 2.71
C ALA A 58 7.43 19.95 2.05
N HIS A 59 7.09 19.67 0.79
CA HIS A 59 5.96 20.27 0.08
C HIS A 59 4.77 19.32 -0.06
N MET A 60 4.87 18.09 0.43
CA MET A 60 3.82 17.09 0.29
C MET A 60 2.67 17.37 1.27
N ASP A 61 1.45 17.56 0.72
CA ASP A 61 0.24 17.68 1.53
C ASP A 61 -0.31 16.31 1.90
N TRP A 62 -0.01 15.87 3.12
CA TRP A 62 -0.58 14.65 3.69
C TRP A 62 -1.90 14.88 4.44
N SER A 63 -2.28 16.14 4.72
CA SER A 63 -3.43 16.48 5.55
C SER A 63 -4.76 16.03 4.94
N SER A 64 -4.89 16.15 3.62
CA SER A 64 -6.06 15.68 2.86
C SER A 64 -6.20 14.15 2.86
N HIS A 65 -5.11 13.42 3.09
CA HIS A 65 -5.10 11.96 3.13
C HIS A 65 -5.41 11.39 4.53
N TYR A 66 -4.99 12.10 5.58
CA TYR A 66 -5.05 11.66 6.98
C TYR A 66 -5.68 12.73 7.88
N PRO A 67 -6.95 13.10 7.68
CA PRO A 67 -7.59 14.20 8.42
C PRO A 67 -7.62 13.99 9.94
N ALA A 68 -7.70 12.74 10.40
CA ALA A 68 -7.69 12.39 11.83
C ALA A 68 -6.34 12.65 12.52
N PHE A 69 -5.28 12.92 11.75
CA PHE A 69 -3.92 13.09 12.24
C PHE A 69 -3.35 14.48 11.92
N VAL A 70 -4.19 15.42 11.51
CA VAL A 70 -3.76 16.80 11.29
C VAL A 70 -3.39 17.45 12.63
N ASP A 71 -2.26 18.15 12.66
CA ASP A 71 -1.84 18.93 13.82
C ASP A 71 -2.94 19.93 14.20
N PRO A 72 -3.43 19.96 15.45
CA PRO A 72 -4.49 20.87 15.85
C PRO A 72 -4.13 22.36 15.69
N ASP A 73 -2.85 22.73 15.75
CA ASP A 73 -2.40 24.12 15.57
C ASP A 73 -2.43 24.54 14.08
N PRO A 74 -3.23 25.55 13.69
CA PRO A 74 -3.32 26.04 12.31
C PRO A 74 -2.08 26.74 11.78
N SER A 75 -1.18 27.18 12.65
CA SER A 75 0.08 27.80 12.24
C SER A 75 1.11 26.77 11.76
N HIS A 76 0.99 25.52 12.20
CA HIS A 76 1.89 24.44 11.81
C HIS A 76 1.59 23.96 10.38
N THR A 77 2.33 24.53 9.44
CA THR A 77 2.21 24.25 8.00
C THR A 77 3.55 23.86 7.40
N ASN A 78 3.49 23.13 6.27
CA ASN A 78 4.65 22.75 5.49
C ASN A 78 5.02 23.85 4.47
N LEU A 79 6.04 23.60 3.63
CA LEU A 79 6.50 24.59 2.64
C LEU A 79 5.49 24.88 1.51
N ALA A 80 4.47 24.05 1.36
CA ALA A 80 3.36 24.27 0.44
C ALA A 80 2.15 24.99 1.09
N GLY A 81 2.25 25.36 2.37
CA GLY A 81 1.15 25.95 3.15
C GLY A 81 0.08 24.95 3.58
N ALA A 82 0.30 23.64 3.40
CA ALA A 82 -0.60 22.61 3.87
C ALA A 82 -0.37 22.33 5.36
N ARG A 83 -1.43 21.89 6.07
CA ARG A 83 -1.34 21.58 7.50
C ARG A 83 -0.43 20.38 7.75
N ASN A 84 0.40 20.47 8.79
CA ASN A 84 1.25 19.35 9.19
C ASN A 84 0.40 18.23 9.82
N LEU A 85 0.94 17.02 9.81
CA LEU A 85 0.40 15.90 10.58
C LEU A 85 1.11 15.80 11.94
N VAL A 86 0.46 15.19 12.92
CA VAL A 86 1.06 14.86 14.23
C VAL A 86 2.06 13.69 14.16
N LYS A 87 2.08 12.97 13.05
CA LYS A 87 3.03 11.88 12.77
C LYS A 87 3.21 11.68 11.26
N ASP A 88 4.35 11.12 10.88
CA ASP A 88 4.72 10.89 9.48
C ASP A 88 4.10 9.61 8.88
N VAL A 89 4.05 9.59 7.55
CA VAL A 89 3.83 8.35 6.79
C VAL A 89 5.07 7.47 6.89
N GLU A 90 4.90 6.26 7.42
CA GLU A 90 6.01 5.32 7.66
C GLU A 90 5.92 4.05 6.80
N VAL A 91 4.73 3.74 6.25
CA VAL A 91 4.52 2.52 5.46
C VAL A 91 3.99 2.86 4.08
N VAL A 92 4.54 2.23 3.05
CA VAL A 92 4.08 2.38 1.67
C VAL A 92 3.79 1.03 1.01
N ASP A 93 2.68 0.95 0.29
CA ASP A 93 2.33 -0.15 -0.60
C ASP A 93 2.45 0.32 -2.06
N ILE A 94 3.55 -0.07 -2.71
CA ILE A 94 3.88 0.31 -4.08
C ILE A 94 3.09 -0.56 -5.05
N GLY A 95 2.25 0.09 -5.86
CA GLY A 95 1.35 -0.62 -6.78
C GLY A 95 0.21 -1.30 -6.03
N CYS A 96 -0.42 -0.61 -5.08
CA CYS A 96 -1.36 -1.19 -4.11
C CYS A 96 -2.61 -1.86 -4.70
N GLY A 97 -2.85 -1.72 -6.01
CA GLY A 97 -3.99 -2.33 -6.69
C GLY A 97 -5.30 -1.90 -6.05
N PHE A 98 -6.17 -2.86 -5.73
CA PHE A 98 -7.46 -2.59 -5.09
C PHE A 98 -7.38 -2.44 -3.55
N GLY A 99 -6.19 -2.19 -3.01
CA GLY A 99 -5.98 -1.79 -1.61
C GLY A 99 -6.17 -2.92 -0.59
N GLY A 100 -6.14 -4.18 -1.03
CA GLY A 100 -6.35 -5.32 -0.14
C GLY A 100 -5.30 -5.39 0.98
N LEU A 101 -4.04 -5.09 0.67
CA LEU A 101 -2.97 -5.03 1.67
C LEU A 101 -3.19 -3.88 2.66
N LEU A 102 -3.49 -2.66 2.18
CA LEU A 102 -3.76 -1.50 3.03
C LEU A 102 -4.81 -1.82 4.10
N ILE A 103 -5.93 -2.43 3.69
CA ILE A 103 -7.03 -2.80 4.60
C ILE A 103 -6.60 -3.89 5.58
N GLY A 104 -5.78 -4.85 5.13
CA GLY A 104 -5.25 -5.89 6.01
C GLY A 104 -4.23 -5.39 7.03
N LEU A 105 -3.41 -4.39 6.65
CA LEU A 105 -2.38 -3.81 7.51
C LEU A 105 -2.93 -2.75 8.47
N ALA A 106 -3.99 -2.02 8.09
CA ALA A 106 -4.57 -0.95 8.91
C ALA A 106 -4.78 -1.33 10.39
N PRO A 107 -5.46 -2.46 10.73
CA PRO A 107 -5.65 -2.86 12.12
C PRO A 107 -4.41 -3.49 12.76
N LEU A 108 -3.47 -4.00 11.94
CA LEU A 108 -2.23 -4.61 12.43
C LEU A 108 -1.21 -3.54 12.85
N LEU A 109 -1.22 -2.40 12.18
CA LEU A 109 -0.30 -1.27 12.40
C LEU A 109 -1.09 0.02 12.71
N PRO A 110 -1.92 0.07 13.76
CA PRO A 110 -2.83 1.19 14.02
C PRO A 110 -2.08 2.51 14.26
N GLU A 111 -0.83 2.43 14.73
CA GLU A 111 0.00 3.60 15.02
C GLU A 111 0.77 4.14 13.82
N SER A 112 0.95 3.36 12.75
CA SER A 112 1.66 3.82 11.56
C SER A 112 0.69 4.32 10.49
N LEU A 113 1.03 5.43 9.83
CA LEU A 113 0.31 5.88 8.65
C LEU A 113 0.81 5.12 7.41
N ILE A 114 -0.14 4.60 6.62
CA ILE A 114 0.11 3.69 5.49
C ILE A 114 -0.47 4.26 4.20
N VAL A 115 0.37 4.50 3.21
CA VAL A 115 -0.06 5.00 1.90
C VAL A 115 0.05 3.94 0.81
N GLY A 116 -1.03 3.74 0.06
CA GLY A 116 -1.00 3.02 -1.22
C GLY A 116 -0.64 3.94 -2.37
N MET A 117 0.30 3.53 -3.21
CA MET A 117 0.68 4.27 -4.42
C MET A 117 0.20 3.49 -5.65
N GLU A 118 -0.73 4.06 -6.41
CA GLU A 118 -1.33 3.40 -7.59
C GLU A 118 -1.39 4.36 -8.80
N ILE A 119 -0.92 3.89 -9.95
CA ILE A 119 -0.84 4.71 -11.16
C ILE A 119 -2.20 4.80 -11.89
N ARG A 120 -3.04 3.75 -11.78
CA ARG A 120 -4.30 3.63 -12.51
C ARG A 120 -5.41 4.41 -11.81
N VAL A 121 -5.83 5.51 -12.43
CA VAL A 121 -6.92 6.39 -11.95
C VAL A 121 -8.16 5.62 -11.50
N SER A 122 -8.64 4.68 -12.33
CA SER A 122 -9.89 3.97 -12.00
C SER A 122 -9.72 3.02 -10.80
N VAL A 123 -8.51 2.49 -10.59
CA VAL A 123 -8.24 1.59 -9.47
C VAL A 123 -8.04 2.40 -8.20
N LEU A 124 -7.32 3.52 -8.29
CA LEU A 124 -7.20 4.46 -7.19
C LEU A 124 -8.57 4.97 -6.71
N GLU A 125 -9.45 5.38 -7.64
CA GLU A 125 -10.81 5.83 -7.32
C GLU A 125 -11.56 4.78 -6.48
N TYR A 126 -11.47 3.50 -6.87
CA TYR A 126 -12.05 2.41 -6.09
C TYR A 126 -11.46 2.35 -4.67
N VAL A 127 -10.13 2.41 -4.53
CA VAL A 127 -9.46 2.27 -3.23
C VAL A 127 -9.84 3.43 -2.31
N THR A 128 -9.80 4.67 -2.81
CA THR A 128 -10.17 5.86 -2.05
C THR A 128 -11.62 5.78 -1.58
N THR A 129 -12.57 5.45 -2.47
CA THR A 129 -13.98 5.27 -2.07
C THR A 129 -14.16 4.13 -1.08
N ARG A 130 -13.41 3.04 -1.22
CA ARG A 130 -13.47 1.89 -0.30
C ARG A 130 -12.98 2.28 1.10
N ILE A 131 -11.86 3.00 1.20
CA ILE A 131 -11.31 3.48 2.48
C ILE A 131 -12.30 4.43 3.16
N GLN A 132 -12.85 5.40 2.41
CA GLN A 132 -13.86 6.33 2.95
C GLN A 132 -15.09 5.60 3.48
N ALA A 133 -15.59 4.61 2.73
CA ALA A 133 -16.73 3.81 3.16
C ALA A 133 -16.43 3.01 4.43
N LEU A 134 -15.25 2.40 4.53
CA LEU A 134 -14.81 1.65 5.71
C LEU A 134 -14.67 2.55 6.94
N ARG A 135 -14.06 3.73 6.81
CA ARG A 135 -13.98 4.73 7.90
C ARG A 135 -15.38 5.10 8.38
N ALA A 136 -16.30 5.43 7.47
CA ALA A 136 -17.65 5.82 7.85
C ALA A 136 -18.44 4.69 8.53
N GLN A 137 -18.27 3.44 8.08
CA GLN A 137 -18.84 2.27 8.76
C GLN A 137 -18.27 2.12 10.18
N GLN A 138 -16.97 2.34 10.38
CA GLN A 138 -16.36 2.32 11.72
C GLN A 138 -16.91 3.43 12.62
N HIS A 139 -17.06 4.65 12.11
CA HIS A 139 -17.68 5.76 12.86
C HIS A 139 -19.12 5.42 13.28
N LYS A 140 -19.91 4.85 12.37
CA LYS A 140 -21.29 4.39 12.67
C LYS A 140 -21.33 3.32 13.75
N LEU A 141 -20.43 2.32 13.67
CA LEU A 141 -20.32 1.27 14.70
C LEU A 141 -19.91 1.83 16.06
N ARG A 142 -18.99 2.80 16.11
CA ARG A 142 -18.60 3.48 17.35
C ARG A 142 -19.74 4.27 17.97
N ALA A 143 -20.45 5.05 17.17
CA ALA A 143 -21.62 5.80 17.62
C ALA A 143 -22.74 4.89 18.15
N ALA A 144 -22.91 3.70 17.55
CA ALA A 144 -23.90 2.72 18.00
C ALA A 144 -23.47 1.96 19.29
N THR A 145 -22.18 1.80 19.54
CA THR A 145 -21.64 1.10 20.72
C THR A 145 -21.49 2.01 21.95
N HIS A 146 -21.39 3.32 21.74
CA HIS A 146 -21.43 4.33 22.80
C HIS A 146 -22.53 5.38 22.55
N PRO A 147 -23.82 5.06 22.79
CA PRO A 147 -24.92 6.00 22.58
C PRO A 147 -24.92 7.21 23.55
N SER A 148 -24.04 7.23 24.56
CA SER A 148 -24.14 8.11 25.74
C SER A 148 -22.82 8.82 26.07
N GLU A 149 -22.57 9.96 25.41
CA GLU A 149 -21.90 11.14 26.01
C GLU A 149 -22.82 12.38 25.99
N GLN A 150 -24.14 12.14 26.00
CA GLN A 150 -25.10 13.10 26.52
C GLN A 150 -25.91 12.39 27.61
N GLN A 151 -25.68 12.82 28.86
CA GLN A 151 -26.35 12.45 30.11
C GLN A 151 -25.77 11.27 30.94
N ALA A 152 -25.07 11.65 32.02
CA ALA A 152 -25.33 11.30 33.43
C ALA A 152 -24.23 10.59 34.25
N GLN A 153 -24.25 10.95 35.54
CA GLN A 153 -23.41 10.65 36.71
C GLN A 153 -23.22 9.16 37.07
N PRO A 154 -22.30 8.84 38.03
CA PRO A 154 -21.68 7.53 38.16
C PRO A 154 -22.42 6.61 39.14
N ASP A 155 -22.45 5.31 38.84
CA ASP A 155 -22.47 4.29 39.89
C ASP A 155 -21.82 2.96 39.45
N VAL A 156 -21.16 2.35 40.45
CA VAL A 156 -20.33 1.11 40.54
C VAL A 156 -21.09 -0.18 40.18
N ASN A 157 -20.55 -1.35 39.82
CA ASN A 157 -19.24 -2.05 39.94
C ASN A 157 -19.22 -3.26 38.93
N PRO A 158 -18.10 -4.00 38.78
CA PRO A 158 -17.83 -4.86 37.61
C PRO A 158 -18.12 -6.36 37.82
N THR A 159 -18.31 -7.10 36.72
CA THR A 159 -17.99 -8.55 36.69
C THR A 159 -17.48 -9.02 35.33
N ASN A 160 -16.43 -9.84 35.39
CA ASN A 160 -15.66 -10.42 34.29
C ASN A 160 -16.46 -11.32 33.35
N ALA A 161 -16.09 -11.32 32.06
CA ALA A 161 -16.04 -12.55 31.26
C ALA A 161 -15.06 -12.37 30.08
N ALA A 162 -14.02 -13.20 30.08
CA ALA A 162 -13.11 -13.37 28.96
C ALA A 162 -13.78 -14.19 27.86
N THR A 163 -13.66 -13.78 26.60
CA THR A 163 -13.89 -14.66 25.44
C THR A 163 -12.87 -14.39 24.33
N ASN A 164 -12.25 -15.48 23.89
CA ASN A 164 -11.33 -15.56 22.77
C ASN A 164 -12.01 -15.15 21.47
N ALA A 165 -11.45 -14.16 20.76
CA ALA A 165 -11.85 -13.80 19.41
C ALA A 165 -10.85 -14.38 18.40
N ALA A 166 -11.27 -15.43 17.69
CA ALA A 166 -10.60 -15.89 16.49
C ALA A 166 -10.72 -14.81 15.39
N SER A 167 -9.59 -14.48 14.77
CA SER A 167 -9.47 -13.45 13.74
C SER A 167 -10.24 -13.85 12.46
N PRO A 168 -11.22 -13.06 11.99
CA PRO A 168 -11.84 -13.32 10.69
C PRO A 168 -10.92 -12.81 9.56
N SER A 169 -10.57 -13.71 8.64
CA SER A 169 -9.85 -13.37 7.40
C SER A 169 -10.74 -12.48 6.51
N PRO A 170 -10.26 -11.32 6.02
CA PRO A 170 -11.12 -10.40 5.28
C PRO A 170 -11.33 -10.84 3.82
N SER A 171 -12.55 -11.30 3.53
CA SER A 171 -13.13 -11.34 2.19
C SER A 171 -13.44 -9.91 1.69
N THR A 172 -13.57 -9.74 0.39
CA THR A 172 -13.34 -8.45 -0.29
C THR A 172 -14.57 -7.59 -0.55
N ASP A 173 -15.74 -7.97 -0.05
CA ASP A 173 -16.99 -7.25 -0.30
C ASP A 173 -17.92 -7.22 0.93
N THR A 174 -17.42 -7.52 2.13
CA THR A 174 -18.23 -7.61 3.35
C THR A 174 -18.17 -6.29 4.12
N GLU A 175 -19.33 -5.76 4.51
CA GLU A 175 -19.45 -4.61 5.41
C GLU A 175 -18.63 -4.84 6.69
N ALA A 176 -18.08 -3.77 7.27
CA ALA A 176 -17.41 -3.88 8.55
C ALA A 176 -18.43 -4.30 9.61
N THR A 177 -18.28 -5.51 10.16
CA THR A 177 -19.17 -6.07 11.17
C THR A 177 -18.65 -5.88 12.60
N ALA A 178 -17.42 -5.44 12.77
CA ALA A 178 -16.77 -5.21 14.06
C ALA A 178 -15.88 -3.96 14.02
N LEU A 179 -15.65 -3.38 15.20
CA LEU A 179 -14.65 -2.33 15.37
C LEU A 179 -13.25 -2.88 15.17
N VAL A 180 -12.40 -2.11 14.49
CA VAL A 180 -10.99 -2.46 14.27
C VAL A 180 -10.06 -1.36 14.81
N PRO A 181 -8.85 -1.73 15.29
CA PRO A 181 -7.84 -0.75 15.69
C PRO A 181 -7.59 0.28 14.59
N GLY A 182 -7.45 1.55 14.96
CA GLY A 182 -7.23 2.67 14.04
C GLY A 182 -8.43 3.04 13.14
N SER A 183 -9.49 2.21 13.08
CA SER A 183 -10.71 2.45 12.29
C SER A 183 -10.47 2.86 10.83
N TYR A 184 -9.37 2.38 10.23
CA TYR A 184 -8.91 2.73 8.88
C TYR A 184 -8.57 4.21 8.66
N GLU A 185 -8.48 5.01 9.72
CA GLU A 185 -8.04 6.41 9.63
C GLU A 185 -6.57 6.52 9.22
N ASN A 186 -5.77 5.49 9.56
CA ASN A 186 -4.33 5.43 9.32
C ASN A 186 -3.95 4.98 7.90
N ILE A 187 -4.90 4.73 7.00
CA ILE A 187 -4.60 4.30 5.62
C ILE A 187 -5.15 5.26 4.58
N SER A 188 -4.41 5.50 3.50
CA SER A 188 -4.86 6.27 2.35
C SER A 188 -4.26 5.75 1.05
N ALA A 189 -4.64 6.34 -0.08
CA ALA A 189 -4.03 6.03 -1.37
C ALA A 189 -3.84 7.29 -2.21
N ILE A 190 -2.77 7.33 -3.01
CA ILE A 190 -2.42 8.45 -3.88
C ILE A 190 -2.07 7.98 -5.29
N ARG A 191 -2.41 8.82 -6.28
CA ARG A 191 -2.00 8.59 -7.67
C ARG A 191 -0.54 8.92 -7.84
N SER A 192 0.26 7.93 -8.20
CA SER A 192 1.69 8.16 -8.45
C SER A 192 2.26 7.09 -9.37
N ASN A 193 3.34 7.45 -10.07
CA ASN A 193 4.23 6.47 -10.68
C ASN A 193 5.45 6.36 -9.78
N THR A 194 5.56 5.28 -9.03
CA THR A 194 6.66 5.05 -8.08
C THR A 194 8.01 4.82 -8.74
N MET A 195 8.06 4.60 -10.06
CA MET A 195 9.31 4.59 -10.81
C MET A 195 9.84 6.00 -11.11
N LYS A 196 9.11 7.04 -10.72
CA LYS A 196 9.48 8.44 -10.95
C LYS A 196 9.28 9.22 -9.66
N PHE A 197 10.34 9.90 -9.22
CA PHE A 197 10.24 10.85 -8.10
C PHE A 197 9.75 10.22 -6.79
N PHE A 198 10.11 8.96 -6.51
CA PHE A 198 9.81 8.35 -5.21
C PHE A 198 10.41 9.17 -4.04
N PRO A 199 11.66 9.69 -4.13
CA PRO A 199 12.23 10.59 -3.13
C PRO A 199 11.54 11.95 -3.00
N ASN A 200 10.62 12.33 -3.89
CA ASN A 200 9.85 13.56 -3.73
C ASN A 200 8.74 13.41 -2.70
N PHE A 201 8.26 12.18 -2.46
CA PHE A 201 7.21 11.93 -1.46
C PHE A 201 7.76 11.70 -0.05
N PHE A 202 8.94 11.08 0.05
CA PHE A 202 9.48 10.62 1.32
C PHE A 202 10.89 11.17 1.56
N ALA A 203 11.09 11.72 2.75
CA ALA A 203 12.41 12.16 3.21
C ALA A 203 13.33 10.95 3.44
N ARG A 204 14.64 11.24 3.58
CA ARG A 204 15.61 10.23 3.95
C ARG A 204 15.20 9.55 5.26
N HIS A 205 15.20 8.23 5.29
CA HIS A 205 14.87 7.40 6.46
C HIS A 205 13.46 7.63 7.03
N GLN A 206 12.53 8.20 6.27
CA GLN A 206 11.16 8.40 6.73
C GLN A 206 10.41 7.07 6.90
N LEU A 207 10.59 6.12 5.99
CA LEU A 207 9.83 4.88 5.95
C LEU A 207 10.40 3.82 6.89
N SER A 208 9.52 3.02 7.49
CA SER A 208 9.84 1.79 8.24
C SER A 208 9.53 0.53 7.43
N LYS A 209 8.56 0.58 6.51
CA LYS A 209 8.17 -0.56 5.67
C LYS A 209 7.81 -0.16 4.24
N ILE A 210 8.31 -0.93 3.26
CA ILE A 210 7.96 -0.81 1.84
C ILE A 210 7.40 -2.15 1.40
N PHE A 211 6.22 -2.17 0.78
CA PHE A 211 5.62 -3.37 0.19
C PHE A 211 5.58 -3.27 -1.33
N ILE A 212 5.98 -4.35 -2.00
CA ILE A 212 5.93 -4.51 -3.45
C ILE A 212 5.27 -5.85 -3.74
N CYS A 213 3.94 -5.83 -3.91
CA CYS A 213 3.14 -7.05 -4.00
C CYS A 213 2.71 -7.35 -5.43
N PHE A 214 3.05 -8.54 -5.92
CA PHE A 214 2.72 -9.02 -7.27
C PHE A 214 3.04 -8.01 -8.39
N PRO A 215 4.27 -7.43 -8.41
CA PRO A 215 4.67 -6.50 -9.45
C PRO A 215 4.64 -7.15 -10.84
N ASP A 216 4.38 -6.35 -11.89
CA ASP A 216 4.39 -6.85 -13.27
C ASP A 216 5.79 -7.39 -13.64
N PRO A 217 5.90 -8.68 -14.01
CA PRO A 217 7.17 -9.31 -14.31
C PRO A 217 7.77 -8.86 -15.64
N HIS A 218 6.99 -8.23 -16.54
CA HIS A 218 7.45 -7.74 -17.83
C HIS A 218 8.33 -8.74 -18.61
N PHE A 219 7.83 -9.95 -18.84
CA PHE A 219 8.54 -11.13 -19.41
C PHE A 219 9.40 -10.91 -20.68
N LYS A 220 9.21 -9.82 -21.43
CA LYS A 220 10.00 -9.58 -22.64
C LYS A 220 11.26 -8.81 -22.26
N ALA A 221 12.45 -9.29 -22.62
CA ALA A 221 13.74 -8.66 -22.31
C ALA A 221 13.76 -7.14 -22.56
N ARG A 222 13.24 -6.70 -23.71
CA ARG A 222 13.11 -5.28 -24.08
C ARG A 222 12.25 -4.42 -23.12
N LYS A 223 11.52 -5.04 -22.20
CA LYS A 223 10.64 -4.42 -21.20
C LYS A 223 11.19 -4.55 -19.77
N HIS A 224 12.34 -5.17 -19.55
CA HIS A 224 12.91 -5.31 -18.19
C HIS A 224 13.17 -3.95 -17.52
N LYS A 225 13.46 -2.89 -18.29
CA LYS A 225 13.57 -1.50 -17.78
C LYS A 225 12.29 -0.96 -17.13
N ALA A 226 11.15 -1.61 -17.33
CA ALA A 226 9.89 -1.24 -16.69
C ALA A 226 9.64 -2.02 -15.38
N ARG A 227 10.53 -2.93 -14.98
CA ARG A 227 10.44 -3.66 -13.70
C ARG A 227 10.68 -2.69 -12.55
N ILE A 228 9.88 -2.83 -11.50
CA ILE A 228 9.97 -1.98 -10.30
C ILE A 228 11.22 -2.30 -9.46
N ILE A 229 11.82 -3.47 -9.67
CA ILE A 229 13.08 -3.88 -9.04
C ILE A 229 14.22 -3.68 -10.02
N SER A 230 15.08 -2.72 -9.70
CA SER A 230 16.30 -2.35 -10.41
C SER A 230 17.27 -1.67 -9.44
N GLU A 231 18.55 -1.58 -9.79
CA GLU A 231 19.57 -0.95 -8.94
C GLU A 231 19.21 0.50 -8.54
N THR A 232 18.80 1.33 -9.50
CA THR A 232 18.42 2.73 -9.25
C THR A 232 17.24 2.83 -8.28
N LEU A 233 16.18 2.05 -8.50
CA LEU A 233 15.01 2.08 -7.63
C LEU A 233 15.32 1.49 -6.25
N ASN A 234 16.14 0.44 -6.16
CA ASN A 234 16.59 -0.11 -4.89
C ASN A 234 17.40 0.92 -4.08
N ALA A 235 18.19 1.78 -4.73
CA ALA A 235 18.86 2.89 -4.07
C ALA A 235 17.87 3.97 -3.57
N GLU A 236 16.83 4.30 -4.34
CA GLU A 236 15.76 5.21 -3.89
C GLU A 236 14.98 4.63 -2.70
N TYR A 237 14.71 3.32 -2.70
CA TYR A 237 14.12 2.61 -1.57
C TYR A 237 15.04 2.65 -0.36
N ALA A 238 16.34 2.44 -0.55
CA ALA A 238 17.35 2.52 0.51
C ALA A 238 17.45 3.92 1.12
N TYR A 239 17.28 4.97 0.32
CA TYR A 239 17.27 6.36 0.78
C TYR A 239 16.06 6.65 1.68
N ALA A 240 14.86 6.26 1.25
CA ALA A 240 13.63 6.53 1.99
C ALA A 240 13.44 5.62 3.22
N LEU A 241 13.94 4.38 3.17
CA LEU A 241 13.79 3.39 4.24
C LEU A 241 14.86 3.59 5.32
N ARG A 242 14.45 3.69 6.59
CA ARG A 242 15.37 3.81 7.73
C ARG A 242 16.17 2.52 7.95
N PRO A 243 17.39 2.57 8.50
CA PRO A 243 18.07 1.39 9.02
C PRO A 243 17.17 0.56 9.96
N GLY A 244 17.15 -0.75 9.78
CA GLY A 244 16.24 -1.68 10.44
C GLY A 244 14.84 -1.79 9.79
N GLY A 245 14.50 -0.88 8.87
CA GLY A 245 13.26 -0.95 8.09
C GLY A 245 13.23 -2.15 7.14
N LEU A 246 12.04 -2.56 6.71
CA LEU A 246 11.82 -3.78 5.94
C LEU A 246 11.20 -3.51 4.55
N LEU A 247 11.78 -4.11 3.52
CA LEU A 247 11.24 -4.13 2.16
C LEU A 247 10.69 -5.52 1.85
N TYR A 248 9.38 -5.60 1.68
CA TYR A 248 8.63 -6.82 1.45
C TYR A 248 8.33 -7.01 -0.04
N THR A 249 8.64 -8.19 -0.56
CA THR A 249 8.29 -8.58 -1.93
C THR A 249 7.54 -9.91 -1.96
N ILE A 250 6.58 -10.01 -2.86
CA ILE A 250 5.88 -11.27 -3.16
C ILE A 250 5.52 -11.33 -4.64
N THR A 251 5.70 -12.49 -5.26
CA THR A 251 5.28 -12.74 -6.65
C THR A 251 4.85 -14.19 -6.85
N ASP A 252 4.04 -14.44 -7.87
CA ASP A 252 3.68 -15.77 -8.37
C ASP A 252 4.56 -16.24 -9.53
N VAL A 253 5.60 -15.45 -9.89
CA VAL A 253 6.51 -15.73 -11.00
C VAL A 253 7.91 -16.01 -10.46
N GLU A 254 8.32 -17.28 -10.50
CA GLU A 254 9.62 -17.74 -10.00
C GLU A 254 10.82 -17.02 -10.64
N GLU A 255 10.81 -16.88 -11.97
CA GLU A 255 11.88 -16.16 -12.69
C GLU A 255 12.02 -14.72 -12.17
N TYR A 256 10.90 -14.07 -11.85
CA TYR A 256 10.92 -12.72 -11.33
C TYR A 256 11.34 -12.68 -9.86
N HIS A 257 11.03 -13.72 -9.07
CA HIS A 257 11.58 -13.88 -7.73
C HIS A 257 13.12 -13.97 -7.76
N HIS A 258 13.69 -14.77 -8.66
CA HIS A 258 15.14 -14.83 -8.84
C HIS A 258 15.73 -13.49 -9.33
N TRP A 259 15.00 -12.75 -10.16
CA TRP A 259 15.38 -11.38 -10.51
C TRP A 259 15.45 -10.46 -9.28
N ILE A 260 14.47 -10.56 -8.37
CA ILE A 260 14.45 -9.80 -7.12
C ILE A 260 15.70 -10.15 -6.30
N LEU A 261 15.92 -11.44 -6.03
CA LEU A 261 17.06 -11.90 -5.23
C LEU A 261 18.39 -11.37 -5.79
N ARG A 262 18.59 -11.47 -7.11
CA ARG A 262 19.81 -10.97 -7.78
C ARG A 262 20.03 -9.47 -7.59
N HIS A 263 18.98 -8.65 -7.70
CA HIS A 263 19.08 -7.18 -7.56
C HIS A 263 19.24 -6.71 -6.10
N PHE A 264 19.02 -7.60 -5.14
CA PHE A 264 19.41 -7.40 -3.74
C PHE A 264 20.69 -8.18 -3.40
N GLY A 265 21.34 -8.76 -4.41
CA GLY A 265 22.62 -9.43 -4.32
C GLY A 265 22.63 -10.75 -3.55
N VAL A 266 21.47 -11.39 -3.40
CA VAL A 266 21.36 -12.75 -2.90
C VAL A 266 21.63 -13.71 -4.06
N GLU A 267 22.72 -14.48 -3.96
CA GLU A 267 23.04 -15.49 -4.96
C GLU A 267 22.13 -16.71 -4.75
N ALA A 268 21.49 -17.15 -5.83
CA ALA A 268 20.82 -18.44 -5.84
C ALA A 268 21.91 -19.52 -5.86
N GLY A 269 21.97 -20.35 -4.83
CA GLY A 269 22.89 -21.48 -4.79
C GLY A 269 22.71 -22.40 -6.00
N ALA A 270 23.85 -22.73 -6.61
CA ALA A 270 24.12 -23.77 -7.61
C ALA A 270 23.71 -23.52 -9.08
N GLY A 271 24.73 -23.34 -9.95
CA GLY A 271 24.74 -24.06 -11.24
C GLY A 271 24.79 -23.26 -12.55
N GLY A 272 25.25 -22.01 -12.55
CA GLY A 272 25.43 -21.27 -13.81
C GLY A 272 26.72 -20.45 -13.81
N GLU A 273 27.73 -20.96 -14.52
CA GLU A 273 28.91 -20.19 -14.95
C GLU A 273 28.48 -19.14 -15.98
N GLU A 274 27.95 -18.02 -15.53
CA GLU A 274 28.07 -16.77 -16.26
C GLU A 274 28.54 -15.71 -15.25
N GLU A 275 29.85 -15.46 -15.25
CA GLU A 275 30.43 -14.21 -14.74
C GLU A 275 29.90 -13.07 -15.61
N ASP A 276 28.66 -12.66 -15.34
CA ASP A 276 28.06 -11.49 -15.95
C ASP A 276 28.66 -10.24 -15.27
N ALA A 277 28.97 -9.22 -16.06
CA ALA A 277 29.60 -7.96 -15.62
C ALA A 277 28.77 -7.16 -14.58
N THR A 278 27.62 -7.70 -14.16
CA THR A 278 26.68 -7.18 -13.17
C THR A 278 27.03 -7.50 -11.71
N ALA A 279 28.01 -8.41 -11.47
CA ALA A 279 28.46 -8.73 -10.11
C ALA A 279 29.07 -7.52 -9.37
N ASN A 280 29.73 -6.60 -10.10
CA ASN A 280 30.26 -5.35 -9.56
C ASN A 280 29.21 -4.23 -9.46
N ALA A 281 28.15 -4.25 -10.27
CA ALA A 281 27.12 -3.20 -10.28
C ALA A 281 26.19 -3.25 -9.06
N ASN A 282 25.98 -4.44 -8.49
CA ASN A 282 25.11 -4.63 -7.31
C ASN A 282 25.82 -4.48 -5.95
N ALA A 283 27.11 -4.13 -5.93
CA ALA A 283 27.87 -3.99 -4.69
C ALA A 283 27.22 -2.98 -3.72
N GLY A 284 26.78 -1.82 -4.24
CA GLY A 284 26.13 -0.79 -3.42
C GLY A 284 24.84 -1.28 -2.77
N VAL A 285 23.95 -1.98 -3.50
CA VAL A 285 22.69 -2.47 -2.92
C VAL A 285 22.92 -3.58 -1.89
N ARG A 286 23.93 -4.45 -2.12
CA ARG A 286 24.34 -5.51 -1.17
C ARG A 286 24.78 -4.97 0.19
N GLU A 287 25.44 -3.82 0.20
CA GLU A 287 25.87 -3.15 1.43
C GLU A 287 24.70 -2.52 2.19
N LEU A 288 23.60 -2.22 1.49
CA LEU A 288 22.45 -1.51 2.04
C LEU A 288 21.34 -2.44 2.54
N PHE A 289 21.29 -3.69 2.09
CA PHE A 289 20.25 -4.66 2.45
C PHE A 289 20.79 -6.03 2.85
N GLU A 290 20.05 -6.73 3.70
CA GLU A 290 20.19 -8.17 3.96
C GLU A 290 18.85 -8.88 3.82
N ARG A 291 18.87 -10.12 3.32
CA ARG A 291 17.66 -10.95 3.26
C ARG A 291 17.34 -11.50 4.64
N MET A 292 16.07 -11.45 5.02
CA MET A 292 15.57 -12.10 6.23
C MET A 292 15.51 -13.63 6.06
N SER A 293 15.77 -14.35 7.14
CA SER A 293 15.68 -15.81 7.19
C SER A 293 14.23 -16.31 7.10
N GLU A 294 14.01 -17.53 6.63
CA GLU A 294 12.65 -18.10 6.51
C GLU A 294 11.95 -18.20 7.88
N GLU A 295 12.69 -18.44 8.96
CA GLU A 295 12.18 -18.47 10.33
C GLU A 295 11.68 -17.10 10.81
N GLU A 296 12.32 -16.01 10.37
CA GLU A 296 11.84 -14.66 10.64
C GLU A 296 10.62 -14.31 9.79
N LEU A 297 10.60 -14.76 8.53
CA LEU A 297 9.45 -14.55 7.64
C LEU A 297 8.19 -15.24 8.16
N GLU A 298 8.32 -16.43 8.73
CA GLU A 298 7.19 -17.20 9.28
C GLU A 298 6.53 -16.50 10.48
N LYS A 299 7.31 -15.74 11.26
CA LYS A 299 6.84 -15.02 12.45
C LYS A 299 6.33 -13.61 12.16
N ASP A 300 6.58 -13.07 10.96
CA ASP A 300 6.18 -11.72 10.60
C ASP A 300 4.70 -11.68 10.13
N GLU A 301 3.83 -11.09 10.95
CA GLU A 301 2.41 -10.91 10.64
C GLU A 301 2.16 -10.09 9.36
N CYS A 302 3.05 -9.16 9.00
CA CYS A 302 2.97 -8.44 7.72
C CYS A 302 3.20 -9.39 6.54
N VAL A 303 4.06 -10.41 6.67
CA VAL A 303 4.25 -11.43 5.62
C VAL A 303 2.98 -12.26 5.45
N ARG A 304 2.33 -12.65 6.55
CA ARG A 304 1.04 -13.35 6.51
C ARG A 304 -0.03 -12.51 5.79
N VAL A 305 -0.21 -11.25 6.21
CA VAL A 305 -1.18 -10.33 5.57
C VAL A 305 -0.86 -10.11 4.10
N MET A 306 0.41 -9.93 3.74
CA MET A 306 0.86 -9.78 2.34
C MET A 306 0.48 -10.99 1.47
N LYS A 307 0.61 -12.21 2.00
CA LYS A 307 0.24 -13.45 1.29
C LYS A 307 -1.26 -13.59 1.10
N GLU A 308 -2.07 -13.11 2.04
CA GLU A 308 -3.50 -13.46 2.15
C GLU A 308 -4.47 -12.35 1.78
N ALA A 309 -4.13 -11.09 2.05
CA ALA A 309 -5.08 -9.98 1.97
C ALA A 309 -5.25 -9.41 0.56
N THR A 310 -4.19 -9.47 -0.26
CA THR A 310 -4.17 -8.92 -1.62
C THR A 310 -5.07 -9.70 -2.59
N GLU A 311 -5.61 -9.01 -3.59
CA GLU A 311 -6.47 -9.63 -4.62
C GLU A 311 -5.71 -10.69 -5.42
N GLU A 312 -4.49 -10.36 -5.83
CA GLU A 312 -3.56 -11.22 -6.53
C GLU A 312 -3.19 -12.43 -5.66
N GLY A 313 -2.85 -12.23 -4.38
CA GLY A 313 -2.59 -13.33 -3.44
C GLY A 313 -3.77 -14.28 -3.28
N LYS A 314 -5.00 -13.74 -3.18
CA LYS A 314 -6.24 -14.55 -3.16
C LYS A 314 -6.46 -15.31 -4.46
N LYS A 315 -6.18 -14.69 -5.61
CA LYS A 315 -6.28 -15.31 -6.93
C LYS A 315 -5.29 -16.47 -7.09
N VAL A 316 -4.04 -16.27 -6.68
CA VAL A 316 -2.99 -17.29 -6.72
C VAL A 316 -3.38 -18.49 -5.87
N ALA A 317 -3.89 -18.26 -4.65
CA ALA A 317 -4.37 -19.33 -3.77
C ALA A 317 -5.53 -20.14 -4.40
N ARG A 318 -6.54 -19.47 -4.98
CA ARG A 318 -7.63 -20.16 -5.69
C ARG A 318 -7.14 -21.02 -6.84
N ASN A 319 -6.08 -20.58 -7.51
CA ASN A 319 -5.47 -21.29 -8.63
C ASN A 319 -4.42 -22.32 -8.19
N LYS A 320 -4.22 -22.52 -6.88
CA LYS A 320 -3.16 -23.38 -6.32
C LYS A 320 -1.76 -23.04 -6.84
N GLY A 321 -1.52 -21.77 -7.14
CA GLY A 321 -0.22 -21.27 -7.60
C GLY A 321 0.72 -21.03 -6.42
N ASN A 322 2.03 -21.04 -6.72
CA ASN A 322 3.07 -20.72 -5.75
C ASN A 322 3.12 -19.22 -5.45
N LYS A 323 3.58 -18.89 -4.24
CA LYS A 323 3.85 -17.51 -3.80
C LYS A 323 5.28 -17.46 -3.29
N TYR A 324 6.14 -16.79 -4.04
CA TYR A 324 7.54 -16.61 -3.71
C TYR A 324 7.71 -15.30 -2.95
N VAL A 325 8.18 -15.38 -1.71
CA VAL A 325 8.37 -14.23 -0.80
C VAL A 325 9.85 -13.96 -0.63
N ALA A 326 10.24 -12.69 -0.63
CA ALA A 326 11.53 -12.26 -0.13
C ALA A 326 11.35 -10.94 0.63
N VAL A 327 11.93 -10.85 1.82
CA VAL A 327 11.95 -9.62 2.62
C VAL A 327 13.41 -9.25 2.89
N PHE A 328 13.69 -7.96 2.76
CA PHE A 328 15.02 -7.40 2.92
C PHE A 328 15.02 -6.37 4.04
N ARG A 329 15.91 -6.53 5.02
CA ARG A 329 16.16 -5.55 6.06
C ARG A 329 17.16 -4.52 5.58
N ARG A 330 16.86 -3.25 5.80
CA ARG A 330 17.77 -2.13 5.54
C ARG A 330 18.88 -2.13 6.58
N LYS A 331 20.14 -2.25 6.14
CA LYS A 331 21.34 -2.12 6.97
C LYS A 331 21.57 -0.65 7.36
N ALA A 332 22.47 -0.42 8.32
CA ALA A 332 23.02 0.90 8.54
C ALA A 332 23.71 1.43 7.27
N ASP A 333 23.82 2.74 7.15
CA ASP A 333 24.61 3.33 6.06
C ASP A 333 26.09 2.99 6.25
N PRO A 334 26.82 2.67 5.17
CA PRO A 334 28.25 2.44 5.26
C PRO A 334 28.96 3.71 5.74
N GLU A 335 30.00 3.54 6.56
CA GLU A 335 30.86 4.66 6.92
C GLU A 335 31.59 5.15 5.67
N TRP A 336 31.47 6.44 5.37
CA TRP A 336 32.26 7.04 4.31
C TRP A 336 33.68 7.26 4.85
N PRO A 337 34.73 6.65 4.27
CA PRO A 337 36.09 6.92 4.71
C PRO A 337 36.39 8.40 4.49
N ALA A 338 36.85 9.06 5.57
CA ALA A 338 37.10 10.50 5.64
C ALA A 338 38.17 10.99 4.66
#